data_AF-A0A6P2FTR7-F1
#
_entry.id   AF-A0A6P2FTR7-F1
#
_cell.length_a   1.000
_cell.length_b   1.000
_cell.length_c   1.000
_cell.angle_alpha   90.00
_cell.angle_beta   90.00
_cell.angle_gamma   90.00
#
_symmetry.space_group_name_H-M   'P 1'
#
loop_
_entity.id
_entity.type
_entity.pdbx_description
1 polymer ?
#
loop_
_entity_poly.entity_id
_entity_poly.type
_entity_poly.pdbx_seq_one_letter_code
_entity_poly.pdbx_strand_id
1 'polypeptide(L)' 'MADHAHGPAATVPILVMDMYEHSYQMDYGAAAAKYIDAFFQNIQWESVSARLAGARAI' A
#
# COMPACT_ATOMS: atom_id res chain seq x y z
N MET A 1 -9.59 8.15 15.42
CA MET A 1 -8.26 8.72 15.09
C MET A 1 -7.69 7.82 14.02
N ALA A 2 -7.57 8.32 12.80
CA ALA A 2 -7.00 7.59 11.67
C ALA A 2 -5.78 8.40 11.22
N ASP A 3 -4.69 8.27 11.97
CA ASP A 3 -3.42 8.96 11.72
C ASP A 3 -2.50 8.21 10.73
N HIS A 4 -2.90 7.00 10.31
CA HIS A 4 -2.13 6.15 9.40
C HIS A 4 -2.79 5.95 8.03
N ALA A 5 -3.95 6.57 7.77
CA ALA A 5 -4.68 6.48 6.51
C ALA A 5 -4.85 7.87 5.88
N HIS A 6 -3.75 8.46 5.43
CA HIS A 6 -3.76 9.74 4.73
C HIS A 6 -3.60 9.51 3.22
N GLY A 7 -4.66 9.76 2.45
CA GLY A 7 -4.62 9.87 0.99
C GLY A 7 -4.82 11.32 0.55
N PRO A 8 -4.31 11.74 -0.63
CA PRO A 8 -4.62 13.06 -1.16
C PRO A 8 -6.13 13.27 -1.30
N ALA A 9 -6.62 14.49 -1.05
CA ALA A 9 -8.03 14.80 -1.17
C ALA A 9 -8.56 14.53 -2.59
N ALA A 10 -9.81 14.09 -2.69
CA ALA A 10 -10.47 13.73 -3.95
C ALA A 10 -9.74 12.66 -4.77
N THR A 11 -9.01 11.75 -4.11
CA THR A 11 -8.42 10.57 -4.75
C THR A 11 -9.09 9.30 -4.27
N VAL A 12 -9.10 8.28 -5.13
CA VAL A 12 -9.56 6.93 -4.78
C VAL A 12 -8.32 6.03 -4.66
N PRO A 13 -7.93 5.61 -3.45
CA PRO A 13 -6.75 4.77 -3.28
C PRO A 13 -6.99 3.37 -3.86
N ILE A 14 -6.13 2.96 -4.79
CA ILE A 14 -6.21 1.65 -5.45
C ILE A 14 -5.26 0.64 -4.79
N LEU A 15 -4.05 1.09 -4.47
CA LEU A 15 -2.99 0.35 -3.81
C LEU A 15 -2.27 1.30 -2.84
N VAL A 16 -1.93 0.82 -1.64
CA VAL A 16 -1.20 1.58 -0.62
C VAL A 16 -0.07 0.72 -0.07
N MET A 17 1.02 1.36 0.34
CA MET A 17 2.16 0.74 0.99
C MET A 17 2.46 1.55 2.25
N ASP A 18 2.43 0.90 3.42
CA ASP A 18 2.76 1.54 4.68
C ASP A 18 4.29 1.53 4.88
N MET A 19 4.89 2.71 4.92
CA MET A 19 6.33 2.90 5.09
C MET A 19 6.73 3.32 6.51
N TYR A 20 5.82 3.29 7.48
CA TYR A 20 6.19 3.49 8.88
C TYR A 20 7.04 2.32 9.37
N GLU A 21 8.03 2.60 10.23
CA GLU A 21 8.93 1.58 10.76
C GLU A 21 8.19 0.39 11.37
N HIS A 22 7.03 0.62 12.01
CA HIS A 22 6.22 -0.47 12.58
C HIS A 22 5.75 -1.50 11.55
N SER A 23 5.71 -1.17 10.25
CA SER A 23 5.19 -2.07 9.21
C SER A 23 6.23 -3.08 8.73
N TYR A 24 7.52 -2.80 8.93
CA TYR A 24 8.61 -3.62 8.37
C TYR A 24 9.79 -3.87 9.31
N GLN A 25 9.98 -3.09 10.39
CA GLN A 25 11.19 -3.12 11.22
C GLN A 25 11.43 -4.49 11.87
N MET A 26 10.37 -5.22 12.24
CA MET A 26 10.50 -6.54 12.88
C MET A 26 11.14 -7.59 11.94
N ASP A 27 10.77 -7.57 10.66
CA ASP A 27 11.22 -8.57 9.69
C ASP A 27 12.46 -8.12 8.92
N TYR A 28 12.60 -6.82 8.67
CA TYR A 28 13.63 -6.26 7.78
C TYR A 28 14.62 -5.32 8.48
N GLY A 29 14.35 -4.89 9.72
CA GLY A 29 15.16 -3.91 10.43
C GLY A 29 15.39 -2.65 9.58
N ALA A 30 16.63 -2.20 9.48
CA ALA A 30 16.99 -1.04 8.65
C ALA A 30 16.93 -1.29 7.13
N ALA A 31 16.65 -2.52 6.67
CA ALA A 31 16.67 -2.89 5.26
C ALA A 31 15.35 -2.62 4.53
N ALA A 32 14.88 -1.36 4.53
CA ALA A 32 13.61 -0.96 3.91
C ALA A 32 13.48 -1.36 2.43
N ALA A 33 14.59 -1.41 1.67
CA ALA A 33 14.58 -1.85 0.28
C ALA A 33 14.06 -3.29 0.12
N LYS A 34 14.43 -4.20 1.03
CA LYS A 34 13.98 -5.60 0.98
C LYS A 34 12.48 -5.72 1.30
N TYR A 35 11.96 -4.85 2.16
CA TYR A 35 10.53 -4.76 2.41
C TYR A 35 9.77 -4.32 1.16
N ILE A 36 10.29 -3.34 0.43
CA ILE A 36 9.70 -2.89 -0.85
C ILE A 36 9.71 -4.03 -1.89
N ASP A 37 10.82 -4.75 -2.02
CA ASP A 37 10.92 -5.89 -2.94
C ASP A 37 9.88 -6.97 -2.60
N ALA A 38 9.76 -7.32 -1.31
CA ALA A 38 8.77 -8.27 -0.83
C ALA A 38 7.34 -7.76 -1.05
N PHE A 39 7.09 -6.47 -0.82
CA PHE A 39 5.78 -5.86 -1.08
C PHE A 39 5.35 -6.08 -2.52
N PHE A 40 6.19 -5.73 -3.51
CA PHE A 40 5.86 -5.89 -4.93
C PHE A 40 5.66 -7.34 -5.35
N GLN A 41 6.40 -8.28 -4.76
CA GLN A 41 6.22 -9.71 -5.01
C GLN A 41 4.87 -10.25 -4.48
N ASN A 42 4.27 -9.59 -3.49
CA ASN A 42 3.07 -10.07 -2.79
C ASN A 42 1.80 -9.25 -3.11
N ILE A 43 1.83 -8.36 -4.10
CA ILE A 43 0.64 -7.60 -4.49
C ILE A 43 -0.42 -8.54 -5.08
N GLN A 44 -1.63 -8.47 -4.54
CA GLN A 44 -2.82 -9.12 -5.10
C GLN A 44 -3.39 -8.29 -6.26
N TRP A 45 -2.81 -8.45 -7.45
CA TRP A 45 -3.12 -7.64 -8.64
C TRP A 45 -4.59 -7.71 -9.11
N GLU A 46 -5.27 -8.84 -8.89
CA GLU A 46 -6.69 -8.97 -9.21
C GLU A 46 -7.55 -8.00 -8.39
N SER A 47 -7.25 -7.88 -7.10
CA SER A 47 -7.93 -6.94 -6.21
C SER A 47 -7.63 -5.48 -6.57
N VAL A 48 -6.38 -5.18 -6.92
CA VAL A 48 -5.98 -3.85 -7.43
C VAL A 48 -6.75 -3.50 -8.70
N SER A 49 -6.86 -4.45 -9.62
CA SER A 49 -7.59 -4.28 -10.89
C SER A 49 -9.09 -4.07 -10.67
N ALA A 50 -9.71 -4.83 -9.76
CA ALA A 50 -11.12 -4.66 -9.40
C ALA A 50 -11.41 -3.29 -8.77
N ARG A 51 -10.53 -2.81 -7.87
CA ARG A 51 -10.64 -1.47 -7.28
C ARG A 51 -10.50 -0.38 -8.35
N LEU A 52 -9.56 -0.53 -9.28
CA LEU A 52 -9.36 0.41 -10.39
C LEU A 52 -10.60 0.48 -11.30
N ALA A 53 -11.19 -0.67 -11.62
CA ALA A 53 -12.42 -0.73 -12.41
C ALA A 53 -13.58 -0.01 -11.71
N GLY A 54 -13.77 -0.27 -10.41
CA GLY A 54 -14.76 0.43 -9.60
C GLY A 54 -14.53 1.95 -9.55
N ALA A 55 -13.28 2.38 -9.39
CA ALA A 55 -12.92 3.80 -9.34
C ALA A 55 -13.16 4.54 -10.67
N ARG A 56 -13.08 3.86 -11.82
CA ARG A 56 -13.38 4.44 -13.14
C ARG A 56 -14.87 4.61 -13.43
N ALA A 57 -15.73 3.98 -12.64
CA ALA A 57 -17.19 4.06 -12.78
C ALA A 57 -17.82 5.19 -11.95
N ILE A 58 -17.01 5.98 -11.26
CA ILE A 58 -17.37 7.15 -10.43
C ILE A 58 -17.15 8.42 -11.25
#